data_AF-A0A3R8RB51-F1
#
_entry.id   AF-A0A3R8RB51-F1
#
_cell.length_a   1.000
_cell.length_b   1.000
_cell.length_c   1.000
_cell.angle_alpha   90.00
_cell.angle_beta   90.00
_cell.angle_gamma   90.00
#
_symmetry.space_group_name_H-M   'P 1'
#
loop_
_entity.id
_entity.type
_entity.pdbx_description
1 polymer ?
#
loop_
_entity_poly.entity_id
_entity_poly.type
_entity_poly.pdbx_seq_one_letter_code
_entity_poly.pdbx_strand_id
1 'polypeptide(L)'
;TFTTLVGQLADGTLHLGVESDWAEARARLLALPGFGPWTVDVIAMRAFGDPDAFLPTDLGIRRAAGELGLPSTPAALIARAEAWRPWRAYAVQYLWATDSHPINFLPV
;
A
#
# COMPACT_ATOMS: atom_id res chain seq x y z
N THR A 1 -13.72 -14.35 4.32
CA THR A 1 -13.09 -13.11 3.82
C THR A 1 -12.89 -13.11 2.32
N PHE A 2 -12.02 -13.96 1.75
CA PHE A 2 -11.75 -13.92 0.30
C PHE A 2 -13.00 -14.12 -0.56
N THR A 3 -13.81 -15.15 -0.29
CA THR A 3 -15.08 -15.38 -1.00
C THR A 3 -16.07 -14.22 -0.82
N THR A 4 -16.08 -13.57 0.35
CA THR A 4 -16.89 -12.38 0.61
C THR A 4 -16.47 -11.22 -0.29
N LEU A 5 -15.17 -10.93 -0.36
CA LEU A 5 -14.63 -9.92 -1.26
C LEU A 5 -14.98 -10.22 -2.72
N VAL A 6 -14.72 -11.45 -3.18
CA VAL A 6 -15.02 -11.87 -4.56
C VAL A 6 -16.50 -11.73 -4.87
N GLY A 7 -17.40 -12.10 -3.94
CA GLY A 7 -18.84 -11.92 -4.10
C GLY A 7 -19.22 -10.46 -4.28
N GLN A 8 -18.74 -9.58 -3.39
CA GLN A 8 -19.02 -8.13 -3.45
C GLN A 8 -18.47 -7.46 -4.71
N LEU A 9 -17.35 -7.94 -5.25
CA LEU A 9 -16.81 -7.46 -6.52
C LEU A 9 -17.67 -7.95 -7.70
N ALA A 10 -18.10 -9.22 -7.66
CA ALA A 10 -18.87 -9.83 -8.74
C ALA A 10 -20.30 -9.28 -8.84
N ASP A 11 -20.93 -8.94 -7.71
CA ASP A 11 -22.28 -8.39 -7.67
C ASP A 11 -22.33 -6.85 -7.74
N GLY A 12 -21.17 -6.18 -7.78
CA GLY A 12 -21.05 -4.73 -7.86
C GLY A 12 -21.31 -3.98 -6.55
N THR A 13 -21.47 -4.68 -5.42
CA THR A 13 -21.60 -4.04 -4.10
C THR A 13 -20.33 -3.30 -3.68
N LEU A 14 -19.17 -3.73 -4.19
CA LEU A 14 -17.89 -3.07 -4.00
C LEU A 14 -17.25 -2.82 -5.37
N HIS A 15 -16.96 -1.55 -5.67
CA HIS A 15 -16.16 -1.17 -6.82
C HIS A 15 -14.76 -0.80 -6.35
N LEU A 16 -13.75 -1.33 -7.06
CA LEU A 16 -12.35 -0.98 -6.85
C LEU A 16 -11.80 -0.45 -8.18
N GLY A 17 -11.73 0.86 -8.30
CA GLY A 17 -11.23 1.53 -9.50
C GLY A 17 -10.93 2.99 -9.23
N VAL A 18 -10.35 3.66 -10.23
CA VAL A 18 -9.98 5.09 -10.15
C VAL A 18 -11.21 5.97 -9.92
N GLU A 19 -12.36 5.55 -10.43
CA GLU A 19 -13.67 6.20 -10.34
C GLU A 19 -14.44 5.92 -9.05
N SER A 20 -13.94 5.03 -8.19
CA SER A 20 -14.63 4.66 -6.94
C SER A 20 -14.53 5.77 -5.89
N ASP A 21 -15.48 5.80 -4.94
CA ASP A 21 -15.27 6.54 -3.69
C ASP A 21 -14.22 5.80 -2.85
N TRP A 22 -12.99 6.32 -2.85
CA TRP A 22 -11.88 5.66 -2.16
C TRP A 22 -12.09 5.59 -0.65
N ALA A 23 -12.76 6.57 -0.04
CA ALA A 23 -13.00 6.56 1.40
C ALA A 23 -13.99 5.46 1.78
N GLU A 24 -15.09 5.34 1.03
CA GLU A 24 -16.06 4.27 1.22
C GLU A 24 -15.43 2.89 0.96
N ALA A 25 -14.70 2.73 -0.15
CA ALA A 25 -14.05 1.48 -0.51
C ALA A 25 -13.05 1.04 0.58
N ARG A 26 -12.24 1.97 1.10
CA ARG A 26 -11.30 1.71 2.21
C ARG A 26 -12.03 1.26 3.47
N ALA A 27 -13.14 1.91 3.83
CA ALA A 27 -13.93 1.55 5.00
C ALA A 27 -14.54 0.13 4.86
N ARG A 28 -15.07 -0.21 3.69
CA ARG A 28 -15.60 -1.54 3.39
C ARG A 28 -14.52 -2.62 3.45
N LEU A 29 -13.33 -2.35 2.88
CA LEU A 29 -12.19 -3.26 2.95
C LEU A 29 -11.73 -3.48 4.38
N LEU A 30 -11.59 -2.42 5.19
CA LEU A 30 -11.21 -2.52 6.61
C LEU A 30 -12.21 -3.31 7.46
N ALA A 31 -13.49 -3.35 7.07
CA ALA A 31 -14.52 -4.12 7.76
C ALA A 31 -14.42 -5.63 7.49
N LEU A 32 -13.65 -6.07 6.48
CA LEU A 32 -13.48 -7.49 6.17
C LEU A 32 -12.52 -8.17 7.17
N PRO A 33 -12.86 -9.34 7.73
CA PRO A 33 -11.98 -10.04 8.67
C PRO A 33 -10.62 -10.39 8.06
N GLY A 34 -9.54 -9.90 8.68
CA GLY A 34 -8.17 -10.11 8.20
C GLY A 34 -7.65 -9.03 7.25
N PHE A 35 -8.43 -7.99 6.94
CA PHE A 35 -7.98 -6.83 6.18
C PHE A 35 -7.54 -5.73 7.15
N GLY A 36 -6.22 -5.63 7.35
CA GLY A 36 -5.63 -4.55 8.13
C GLY A 36 -5.29 -3.32 7.29
N PRO A 37 -4.81 -2.22 7.92
CA PRO A 37 -4.41 -1.00 7.23
C PRO A 37 -3.44 -1.25 6.07
N TRP A 38 -2.43 -2.11 6.27
CA TRP A 38 -1.47 -2.47 5.22
C TRP A 38 -2.15 -3.06 3.97
N THR A 39 -3.11 -3.97 4.15
CA THR A 39 -3.86 -4.58 3.03
C THR A 39 -4.70 -3.54 2.29
N VAL A 40 -5.34 -2.65 3.03
CA VAL A 40 -6.20 -1.61 2.44
C VAL A 40 -5.36 -0.57 1.69
N ASP A 41 -4.22 -0.15 2.24
CA ASP A 41 -3.32 0.81 1.60
C ASP A 41 -2.65 0.23 0.35
N VAL A 42 -2.30 -1.07 0.32
CA VAL A 42 -1.75 -1.67 -0.90
C VAL A 42 -2.80 -1.83 -1.99
N ILE A 43 -4.05 -2.12 -1.62
CA ILE A 43 -5.18 -2.08 -2.57
C ILE A 43 -5.40 -0.66 -3.07
N ALA A 44 -5.35 0.36 -2.19
CA ALA A 44 -5.50 1.74 -2.64
C ALA A 44 -4.41 2.16 -3.62
N MET A 45 -3.17 1.80 -3.33
CA MET A 45 -2.03 2.03 -4.22
C MET A 45 -2.19 1.34 -5.58
N ARG A 46 -2.64 0.08 -5.61
CA ARG A 46 -2.62 -0.76 -6.83
C ARG A 46 -3.93 -0.77 -7.62
N ALA A 47 -5.07 -0.72 -6.95
CA ALA A 47 -6.40 -0.79 -7.57
C ALA A 47 -7.01 0.60 -7.79
N PHE A 48 -6.89 1.51 -6.82
CA PHE A 48 -7.42 2.87 -6.98
C PHE A 48 -6.46 3.80 -7.71
N GLY A 49 -5.17 3.44 -7.76
CA GLY A 49 -4.13 4.33 -8.26
C GLY A 49 -3.86 5.51 -7.33
N ASP A 50 -4.12 5.35 -6.02
CA ASP A 50 -3.90 6.40 -5.03
C ASP A 50 -2.42 6.80 -4.97
N PRO A 51 -2.04 8.00 -5.44
CA PRO A 51 -0.64 8.42 -5.49
C PRO A 51 -0.05 8.69 -4.11
N ASP A 52 -0.89 8.79 -3.08
CA ASP A 52 -0.51 9.15 -1.72
C ASP A 52 -0.67 8.00 -0.73
N ALA A 53 -1.03 6.79 -1.19
CA ALA A 53 -1.05 5.58 -0.39
C ALA A 53 0.35 5.28 0.18
N PHE A 54 0.40 4.82 1.42
CA PHE A 54 1.66 4.60 2.14
C PHE A 54 1.63 3.35 3.01
N LEU A 55 2.75 2.62 3.06
CA LEU A 55 2.84 1.30 3.70
C LEU A 55 3.89 1.28 4.85
N PRO A 56 3.67 2.02 5.94
CA PRO A 56 4.70 2.23 6.98
C PRO A 56 5.05 0.97 7.78
N THR A 57 4.20 -0.06 7.74
CA THR A 57 4.43 -1.34 8.43
C THR A 57 5.02 -2.41 7.52
N ASP A 58 5.19 -2.14 6.23
CA ASP A 58 5.75 -3.10 5.28
C ASP A 58 7.21 -3.42 5.62
N LEU A 59 7.52 -4.72 5.69
CA LEU A 59 8.84 -5.18 6.13
C LEU A 59 9.93 -4.79 5.12
N GLY A 60 9.65 -4.89 3.81
CA GLY A 60 10.59 -4.53 2.75
C GLY A 60 10.86 -3.04 2.76
N ILE A 61 9.81 -2.22 2.88
CA ILE A 61 9.94 -0.76 2.99
C ILE A 61 10.77 -0.35 4.21
N ARG A 62 10.51 -0.94 5.38
CA ARG A 62 11.24 -0.61 6.61
C ARG A 62 12.71 -1.03 6.53
N ARG A 63 13.00 -2.17 5.90
CA ARG A 63 14.37 -2.63 5.65
C ARG A 63 15.10 -1.66 4.72
N ALA A 64 14.53 -1.40 3.54
CA ALA A 64 15.10 -0.47 2.57
C ALA A 64 15.31 0.93 3.15
N ALA A 65 14.35 1.44 3.93
CA ALA A 65 14.51 2.71 4.64
C ALA A 65 15.73 2.69 5.57
N GLY A 66 15.91 1.63 6.36
CA GLY A 66 17.06 1.47 7.24
C GLY A 66 18.40 1.43 6.49
N GLU A 67 18.46 0.70 5.37
CA GLU A 67 19.66 0.60 4.52
C GLU A 67 20.04 1.95 3.90
N LEU A 68 19.06 2.80 3.61
CA LEU A 68 19.26 4.16 3.09
C LEU A 68 19.49 5.22 4.19
N GLY A 69 19.60 4.82 5.47
CA GLY A 69 19.77 5.74 6.59
C GLY A 69 18.52 6.58 6.91
N LEU A 70 17.35 6.17 6.43
CA LEU A 70 16.06 6.76 6.78
C LEU A 70 15.49 6.13 8.08
N PRO A 71 14.53 6.79 8.75
CA PRO A 71 13.82 6.18 9.87
C PRO A 71 13.09 4.89 9.45
N SER A 72 13.21 3.82 10.25
CA SER A 72 12.69 2.48 9.91
C SER A 72 11.59 1.97 10.86
N THR A 73 11.23 2.75 11.89
CA THR A 73 10.03 2.48 12.70
C THR A 73 8.79 3.06 12.01
N PRO A 74 7.61 2.43 12.09
CA PRO A 74 6.42 2.92 11.39
C PRO A 74 6.10 4.37 11.71
N ALA A 75 6.12 4.76 12.98
CA ALA A 75 5.80 6.12 13.41
C ALA A 75 6.79 7.17 12.87
N ALA A 76 8.11 6.90 12.96
CA ALA A 76 9.11 7.84 12.48
C ALA A 76 9.13 7.92 10.94
N LEU A 77 8.86 6.79 10.26
CA LEU A 77 8.77 6.75 8.82
C LEU A 77 7.51 7.50 8.31
N ILE A 78 6.38 7.42 9.01
CA ILE A 78 5.20 8.25 8.73
C ILE A 78 5.56 9.73 8.81
N ALA A 79 6.20 10.16 9.91
CA ALA A 79 6.61 11.56 10.08
C ALA A 79 7.58 12.02 8.97
N ARG A 80 8.52 11.17 8.57
CA ARG A 80 9.45 11.44 7.45
C ARG A 80 8.73 11.54 6.10
N ALA A 81 7.66 10.78 5.92
CA ALA A 81 6.91 10.67 4.67
C ALA A 81 5.96 11.84 4.42
N GLU A 82 5.66 12.67 5.43
CA GLU A 82 4.83 13.88 5.24
C GLU A 82 5.40 14.81 4.16
N ALA A 83 6.73 14.92 4.06
CA ALA A 83 7.41 15.70 3.02
C ALA A 83 7.27 15.11 1.60
N TRP A 84 6.74 13.89 1.45
CA TRP A 84 6.54 13.24 0.15
C TRP A 84 5.09 13.36 -0.34
N ARG A 85 4.18 13.93 0.45
CA ARG A 85 2.81 14.19 0.00
C ARG A 85 2.79 15.15 -1.20
N PRO A 86 1.85 14.98 -2.16
CA PRO A 86 0.81 13.95 -2.23
C PRO A 86 1.24 12.69 -3.01
N TRP A 87 2.54 12.36 -3.04
CA TRP A 87 3.12 11.33 -3.91
C TRP A 87 3.79 10.19 -3.14
N ARG A 88 3.34 9.89 -1.91
CA ARG A 88 3.96 8.87 -1.05
C ARG A 88 4.02 7.47 -1.69
N ALA A 89 3.08 7.11 -2.57
CA ALA A 89 3.11 5.83 -3.27
C ALA A 89 4.34 5.67 -4.18
N TYR A 90 4.86 6.78 -4.74
CA TYR A 90 6.09 6.75 -5.54
C TYR A 90 7.30 6.44 -4.66
N ALA A 91 7.38 7.04 -3.46
CA ALA A 91 8.43 6.71 -2.50
C ALA A 91 8.40 5.23 -2.11
N VAL A 92 7.21 4.65 -1.92
CA VAL A 92 7.04 3.20 -1.67
C VAL A 92 7.63 2.38 -2.82
N GLN A 93 7.33 2.70 -4.08
CA GLN A 93 7.88 1.97 -5.23
C GLN A 93 9.41 2.05 -5.28
N TYR A 94 9.99 3.23 -5.06
CA TYR A 94 11.44 3.39 -5.02
C TYR A 94 12.09 2.59 -3.89
N LEU A 95 11.50 2.62 -2.69
CA LEU A 95 12.00 1.85 -1.55
C LEU A 95 11.95 0.34 -1.79
N TRP A 96 10.89 -0.18 -2.41
CA TRP A 96 10.87 -1.60 -2.82
C TRP A 96 11.95 -1.93 -3.84
N ALA A 97 12.25 -1.03 -4.77
CA ALA A 97 13.26 -1.24 -5.81
C ALA A 97 14.71 -1.18 -5.29
N THR A 98 14.94 -0.61 -4.10
CA THR A 98 16.28 -0.54 -3.49
C THR A 98 16.69 -1.81 -2.74
N ASP A 99 15.74 -2.68 -2.40
CA ASP A 99 16.09 -3.96 -1.76
C ASP A 99 16.77 -4.91 -2.75
N SER A 100 17.67 -5.75 -2.24
CA SER A 100 18.38 -6.80 -2.99
C SER A 100 17.51 -8.02 -3.31
N HIS A 101 16.18 -7.91 -3.17
CA HIS A 101 15.26 -9.00 -3.45
C HIS A 101 15.38 -9.44 -4.92
N PRO A 102 15.43 -10.75 -5.24
CA PRO A 102 15.59 -11.24 -6.62
C PRO A 102 14.59 -10.68 -7.63
N ILE A 103 13.40 -10.27 -7.17
CA ILE A 103 12.36 -9.64 -8.01
C ILE A 103 12.79 -8.32 -8.65
N ASN A 104 13.78 -7.63 -8.07
CA ASN A 104 14.30 -6.37 -8.57
C ASN A 104 15.40 -6.55 -9.64
N PHE A 105 15.80 -7.79 -9.92
CA PHE A 105 16.77 -8.12 -10.95
C PHE A 105 16.08 -8.88 -12.07
N LEU A 106 16.25 -8.42 -13.31
CA LEU A 106 15.78 -9.18 -14.47
C LEU A 106 16.58 -10.48 -14.56
N PRO A 107 15.93 -11.63 -14.85
CA PRO A 107 16.67 -12.84 -15.15
C PRO A 107 17.58 -12.58 -16.34
N VAL A 108 18.86 -12.93 -16.18
CA VAL A 108 19.86 -12.90 -17.26
C VAL A 108 19.64 -14.01 -18.27
#